data_AF-A0A3R6YZ20-F1
#
_entry.id   AF-A0A3R6YZ20-F1
#
_cell.length_a   1.000
_cell.length_b   1.000
_cell.length_c   1.000
_cell.angle_alpha   90.00
_cell.angle_beta   90.00
_cell.angle_gamma   90.00
#
_symmetry.space_group_name_H-M   'P 1'
#
loop_
_entity.id
_entity.type
_entity.pdbx_description
1 polymer ?
#
loop_
_entity_poly.entity_id
_entity_poly.type
_entity_poly.pdbx_seq_one_letter_code
_entity_poly.pdbx_strand_id
1 'polypeptide(L)' 'MRADLKKIGEQKRTDLVGQTERALYLLDVISTITDRGNNAEVRRKKDGTLTVYEVKKNIVTV' A
#
# COMPACT_ATOMS: atom_id res chain seq x y z
N MET A 1 17.89 -29.70 9.35
CA MET A 1 18.81 -28.59 8.98
C MET A 1 18.69 -28.16 7.52
N ARG A 2 18.96 -29.01 6.49
CA ARG A 2 18.84 -28.58 5.08
C ARG A 2 17.41 -28.23 4.63
N ALA A 3 16.40 -28.95 5.12
CA ALA A 3 15.00 -28.70 4.78
C ALA A 3 14.46 -27.38 5.39
N ASP A 4 14.90 -27.05 6.60
CA ASP A 4 14.49 -25.84 7.33
C ASP A 4 14.97 -24.56 6.63
N LEU A 5 16.21 -24.56 6.11
CA LEU A 5 16.78 -23.46 5.34
C LEU A 5 16.01 -23.20 4.03
N LYS A 6 15.57 -24.27 3.34
CA LYS A 6 14.78 -24.15 2.10
C LYS A 6 13.40 -23.53 2.38
N LYS A 7 12.75 -23.95 3.46
CA LYS A 7 11.44 -23.44 3.89
C LYS A 7 11.48 -21.95 4.27
N ILE A 8 12.55 -21.50 4.93
CA ILE A 8 12.75 -20.07 5.25
C ILE A 8 12.94 -19.23 3.97
N GLY A 9 13.70 -19.74 2.99
CA GLY A 9 13.91 -19.07 1.71
C GLY A 9 12.63 -18.94 0.87
N GLU A 10 11.80 -19.99 0.85
CA GLU A 10 10.50 -19.98 0.19
C GLU A 10 9.52 -19.00 0.87
N GLN A 11 9.42 -19.03 2.20
CA GLN A 11 8.58 -18.08 2.96
C GLN A 11 9.01 -16.62 2.73
N LYS A 12 10.32 -16.34 2.76
CA LYS A 12 10.83 -14.99 2.49
C LYS A 12 10.49 -14.52 1.07
N ARG A 13 10.52 -15.42 0.08
CA ARG A 13 10.10 -15.08 -1.29
C ARG A 13 8.61 -14.76 -1.38
N THR A 14 7.75 -15.55 -0.75
CA THR A 14 6.30 -15.29 -0.75
C THR A 14 5.95 -13.97 -0.06
N ASP A 15 6.65 -13.65 1.04
CA ASP A 15 6.44 -12.40 1.77
C ASP A 15 6.86 -11.19 0.93
N LEU A 16 7.95 -11.30 0.16
CA LEU A 16 8.40 -10.24 -0.75
C LEU A 16 7.41 -10.02 -1.90
N VAL A 17 6.90 -11.08 -2.52
CA VAL A 17 5.90 -10.98 -3.60
C VAL A 17 4.64 -10.28 -3.10
N GLY A 18 4.13 -10.68 -1.93
CA GLY A 18 2.96 -10.03 -1.33
C GLY A 18 3.21 -8.57 -0.93
N GLN A 19 4.45 -8.19 -0.56
CA GLN A 19 4.82 -6.80 -0.33
C GLN A 19 4.85 -5.99 -1.63
N THR A 20 5.37 -6.56 -2.72
CA THR A 20 5.41 -5.90 -4.03
C THR A 20 4.01 -5.66 -4.57
N GLU A 21 3.11 -6.65 -4.52
CA GLU A 21 1.72 -6.50 -4.98
C GLU A 21 0.98 -5.40 -4.21
N ARG A 22 1.18 -5.33 -2.88
CA ARG A 22 0.60 -4.26 -2.06
C ARG A 22 1.17 -2.89 -2.41
N ALA A 23 2.47 -2.78 -2.67
CA ALA A 23 3.09 -1.53 -3.08
C ALA A 23 2.56 -1.05 -4.44
N LEU A 24 2.41 -1.96 -5.40
CA LEU A 24 1.82 -1.66 -6.71
C LEU A 24 0.36 -1.19 -6.58
N TYR A 25 -0.45 -1.87 -5.77
CA TYR A 25 -1.82 -1.46 -5.50
C TYR A 25 -1.90 -0.06 -4.87
N LEU A 26 -1.04 0.24 -3.89
CA LEU A 26 -1.03 1.58 -3.26
C LEU A 26 -0.66 2.67 -4.26
N LEU A 27 0.35 2.43 -5.11
CA LEU A 27 0.75 3.37 -6.16
C LEU A 27 -0.36 3.59 -7.18
N ASP A 28 -1.02 2.53 -7.65
CA ASP A 28 -2.14 2.60 -8.60
C ASP A 28 -3.30 3.46 -8.07
N VAL A 29 -3.67 3.28 -6.80
CA VAL A 29 -4.71 4.09 -6.15
C VAL A 29 -4.28 5.55 -6.02
N ILE A 30 -3.03 5.83 -5.63
CA ILE A 30 -2.52 7.20 -5.53
C ILE A 30 -2.54 7.88 -6.90
N SER A 31 -2.01 7.22 -7.94
CA SER A 31 -2.02 7.72 -9.31
C SER A 31 -3.44 8.03 -9.78
N THR A 32 -4.37 7.09 -9.59
CA THR A 32 -5.79 7.28 -9.96
C THR A 32 -6.43 8.50 -9.29
N ILE A 33 -6.10 8.78 -8.01
CA ILE A 33 -6.60 9.95 -7.30
C ILE A 33 -5.97 11.23 -7.86
N THR A 34 -4.65 11.24 -8.05
CA THR A 34 -3.91 12.42 -8.50
C THR A 34 -4.18 12.77 -9.96
N ASP A 35 -4.42 11.78 -10.82
CA ASP A 35 -4.75 11.98 -12.24
C ASP A 35 -6.10 12.71 -12.41
N ARG A 36 -7.01 12.57 -11.43
CA ARG A 36 -8.27 13.33 -11.36
C ARG A 36 -8.10 14.75 -10.79
N GLY A 37 -6.89 15.14 -10.38
CA GLY A 37 -6.60 16.44 -9.77
C GLY A 37 -6.96 16.56 -8.28
N ASN A 38 -7.14 15.42 -7.61
CA ASN A 38 -7.44 15.34 -6.17
C ASN A 38 -6.19 14.98 -5.36
N ASN A 39 -6.24 15.25 -4.05
CA ASN A 39 -5.16 14.91 -3.13
C ASN A 39 -5.39 13.51 -2.55
N ALA A 40 -4.32 12.74 -2.42
CA ALA A 40 -4.33 11.44 -1.75
C ALA A 40 -3.63 11.53 -0.38
N GLU A 41 -4.23 10.95 0.65
CA GLU A 41 -3.62 10.76 1.97
C GLU A 41 -3.34 9.28 2.19
N VAL A 42 -2.12 8.96 2.62
CA VAL A 42 -1.73 7.60 3.01
C VAL A 42 -1.63 7.52 4.52
N ARG A 43 -2.39 6.63 5.14
CA ARG A 43 -2.42 6.43 6.60
C ARG A 43 -2.04 5.02 6.98
N ARG A 44 -1.23 4.89 8.02
CA ARG A 44 -0.92 3.59 8.65
C ARG A 44 -2.00 3.21 9.67
N LYS A 45 -2.53 2.00 9.55
CA LYS A 45 -3.48 1.40 10.49
C LYS A 45 -2.76 0.83 11.71
N LYS A 46 -3.54 0.52 12.77
CA LYS A 46 -3.03 -0.10 14.01
C LYS A 46 -2.37 -1.48 13.76
N ASP A 47 -2.84 -2.20 12.74
CA ASP A 47 -2.27 -3.49 12.30
C ASP A 47 -0.98 -3.35 11.46
N GLY A 48 -0.50 -2.12 11.25
CA GLY A 48 0.70 -1.82 10.48
C GLY A 48 0.48 -1.69 8.96
N THR A 49 -0.70 -2.01 8.45
CA THR A 49 -1.04 -1.88 7.02
C THR A 49 -1.25 -0.42 6.61
N LEU A 50 -1.07 -0.12 5.33
CA LEU A 50 -1.32 1.21 4.77
C LEU A 50 -2.71 1.26 4.11
N THR A 51 -3.34 2.42 4.12
CA THR A 51 -4.57 2.69 3.39
C THR A 51 -4.49 4.08 2.78
N VAL A 52 -5.00 4.22 1.55
CA VAL A 52 -5.03 5.47 0.81
C VAL A 52 -6.46 5.99 0.80
N TYR A 53 -6.62 7.30 1.05
CA TYR A 53 -7.89 8.01 0.98
C TYR A 53 -7.77 9.18 0.02
N GLU A 54 -8.84 9.46 -0.72
CA GLU A 54 -8.97 10.74 -1.42
C GLU A 54 -9.43 11.81 -0.44
N VAL A 55 -8.71 12.93 -0.40
CA VAL A 55 -9.01 14.05 0.50
C VAL A 55 -10.15 14.89 -0.08
N LYS A 56 -11.26 14.98 0.65
CA LYS A 56 -12.36 15.88 0.30
C LYS A 56 -11.95 17.34 0.52
N LYS A 57 -12.09 18.16 -0.52
CA LYS A 57 -11.94 19.61 -0.41
C LYS A 57 -13.20 20.19 0.25
N ASN A 58 -13.06 20.76 1.45
CA ASN A 58 -14.10 21.60 2.02
C ASN A 58 -13.95 23.01 1.45
N ILE A 59 -14.80 23.38 0.49
CA ILE A 59 -14.86 24.75 -0.02
C ILE A 59 -15.74 25.55 0.94
N VAL A 60 -15.11 26.28 1.86
CA VAL A 60 -15.81 27.28 2.68
C VAL A 60 -15.83 28.57 1.86
N THR A 61 -16.98 28.88 1.26
CA THR A 61 -17.26 30.22 0.72
C THR A 61 -17.56 31.18 1.87
N VAL A 62 -16.79 32.28 1.95
CA VAL A 62 -17.00 33.43 2.86
C VAL A 62 -18.11 34.32 2.32
#